data_AF-A0A510IE53-F1
#
_entry.id   AF-A0A510IE53-F1
#
_cell.length_a   1.000
_cell.length_b   1.000
_cell.length_c   1.000
_cell.angle_alpha   90.00
_cell.angle_beta   90.00
_cell.angle_gamma   90.00
#
_symmetry.space_group_name_H-M   'P 1'
#
loop_
_entity.id
_entity.type
_entity.pdbx_description
1 polymer ?
#
loop_
_entity_poly.entity_id
_entity_poly.type
_entity_poly.pdbx_seq_one_letter_code
_entity_poly.pdbx_strand_id
1 'polypeptide(L)'
;MPKQYRLDSNIYQYVSQPDITDFTIVEVRDWVLECSDTYGNKDTARLFVARQIETLVDAGLLSVKRFGKKKKFFKTERFRQSALKVVTKRKRTQKEGTPSVSKNMSLLHELLSEKTNIEAELAITLAEVDEYKALMARSNDLTKLLNESYSETTQKAAALMAKLNVWTHTLSLIQREESSPC
;
A
#
# COMPACT_ATOMS: atom_id res chain seq x y z
N MET A 1 -12.50 18.55 -16.99
CA MET A 1 -11.50 17.89 -16.12
C MET A 1 -12.22 17.21 -14.97
N PRO A 2 -12.19 15.88 -14.82
CA PRO A 2 -12.81 15.22 -13.67
C PRO A 2 -12.09 15.66 -12.39
N LYS A 3 -12.85 16.17 -11.42
CA LYS A 3 -12.34 16.67 -10.14
C LYS A 3 -11.89 15.47 -9.29
N GLN A 4 -10.64 15.48 -8.86
CA GLN A 4 -10.01 14.35 -8.18
C GLN A 4 -10.08 14.52 -6.66
N TYR A 5 -10.57 13.49 -5.97
CA TYR A 5 -10.69 13.47 -4.50
C TYR A 5 -9.77 12.41 -3.91
N ARG A 6 -9.03 12.78 -2.86
CA ARG A 6 -8.12 11.89 -2.12
C ARG A 6 -8.88 11.27 -0.96
N LEU A 7 -9.26 10.00 -1.09
CA LEU A 7 -10.01 9.28 -0.06
C LEU A 7 -9.15 8.16 0.55
N ASP A 8 -9.26 7.93 1.85
CA ASP A 8 -8.61 6.80 2.49
C ASP A 8 -9.11 5.46 1.92
N SER A 9 -8.22 4.47 1.80
CA SER A 9 -8.53 3.17 1.20
C SER A 9 -9.60 2.39 1.95
N ASN A 10 -9.56 2.39 3.29
CA ASN A 10 -10.52 1.61 4.07
C ASN A 10 -11.91 2.26 4.00
N ILE A 11 -11.96 3.59 3.98
CA ILE A 11 -13.21 4.35 3.80
C ILE A 11 -13.76 4.14 2.39
N TYR A 12 -12.92 4.21 1.35
CA TYR A 12 -13.34 3.96 -0.02
C TYR A 12 -13.88 2.54 -0.20
N GLN A 13 -13.19 1.54 0.36
CA GLN A 13 -13.58 0.15 0.28
C GLN A 13 -14.99 -0.06 0.84
N TYR A 14 -15.29 0.47 2.03
CA TYR A 14 -16.62 0.38 2.62
C TYR A 14 -17.68 1.12 1.80
N VAL A 15 -17.42 2.37 1.46
CA VAL A 15 -18.43 3.22 0.77
C VAL A 15 -18.66 2.74 -0.66
N SER A 16 -17.71 2.05 -1.30
CA SER A 16 -17.86 1.56 -2.68
C SER A 16 -18.58 0.22 -2.79
N GLN A 17 -18.86 -0.47 -1.68
CA GLN A 17 -19.55 -1.76 -1.71
C GLN A 17 -20.96 -1.63 -2.33
N PRO A 18 -21.35 -2.51 -3.27
CA PRO A 18 -22.61 -2.38 -4.01
C PRO A 18 -23.87 -2.57 -3.15
N ASP A 19 -23.77 -3.34 -2.07
CA ASP A 19 -24.81 -3.62 -1.08
C ASP A 19 -25.04 -2.47 -0.10
N ILE A 20 -24.01 -1.67 0.19
CA ILE A 20 -24.12 -0.50 1.07
C ILE A 20 -24.78 0.64 0.29
N THR A 21 -26.07 0.89 0.50
CA THR A 21 -26.79 2.03 -0.13
C THR A 21 -26.72 3.29 0.74
N ASP A 22 -26.77 3.09 2.05
CA ASP A 22 -26.67 4.13 3.07
C ASP A 22 -25.81 3.68 4.24
N PHE A 23 -25.21 4.66 4.91
CA PHE A 23 -24.32 4.40 6.04
C PHE A 23 -24.22 5.59 6.98
N THR A 24 -23.62 5.36 8.14
CA THR A 24 -23.33 6.34 9.17
C THR A 24 -21.83 6.45 9.41
N ILE A 25 -21.39 7.57 10.00
CA ILE A 25 -19.99 7.74 10.42
C ILE A 25 -19.54 6.63 11.37
N VAL A 26 -20.46 6.10 12.17
CA VAL A 26 -20.19 5.07 13.19
C VAL A 26 -19.86 3.74 12.51
N GLU A 27 -20.65 3.32 11.52
CA GLU A 27 -20.43 2.07 10.78
C GLU A 27 -19.12 2.13 9.99
N VAL A 28 -18.86 3.24 9.30
CA VAL A 28 -17.59 3.43 8.57
C VAL A 28 -16.40 3.45 9.53
N ARG A 29 -16.53 4.07 10.71
CA ARG A 29 -15.47 4.05 11.73
C ARG A 29 -15.20 2.64 12.21
N ASP A 30 -16.24 1.88 12.54
CA ASP A 30 -16.10 0.52 13.07
C ASP A 30 -15.42 -0.39 12.03
N TRP A 31 -15.82 -0.27 10.76
CA TRP A 31 -15.11 -0.91 9.64
C TRP A 31 -13.64 -0.49 9.54
N VAL A 32 -13.36 0.82 9.60
CA VAL A 32 -11.99 1.35 9.45
C VAL A 32 -11.08 0.91 10.59
N LEU A 33 -11.62 0.76 11.81
CA LEU A 33 -10.93 0.23 12.97
C LEU A 33 -10.69 -1.29 12.85
N GLU A 34 -11.66 -2.03 12.31
CA GLU A 34 -11.52 -3.46 12.04
C GLU A 34 -10.46 -3.74 10.96
N CYS A 35 -10.40 -2.90 9.92
CA CYS A 35 -9.42 -3.06 8.84
C CYS A 35 -8.03 -2.52 9.18
N SER A 36 -7.84 -1.69 10.22
CA SER A 36 -6.52 -1.15 10.55
C SER A 36 -6.42 -0.50 11.93
N ASP A 37 -5.37 -0.90 12.67
CA ASP A 37 -4.94 -0.25 13.92
C ASP A 37 -4.27 1.14 13.74
N THR A 38 -4.33 1.76 12.54
CA THR A 38 -3.60 3.03 12.26
C THR A 38 -4.08 4.19 13.11
N TYR A 39 -5.33 4.12 13.54
CA TYR A 39 -6.04 5.29 14.01
C TYR A 39 -5.86 5.50 15.51
N GLY A 40 -5.28 4.52 16.22
CA GLY A 40 -4.94 4.58 17.64
C GLY A 40 -6.16 4.48 18.54
N ASN A 41 -7.07 5.46 18.48
CA ASN A 41 -8.27 5.49 19.31
C ASN A 41 -9.57 5.72 18.51
N LYS A 42 -10.70 5.43 19.16
CA LYS A 42 -12.02 5.47 18.53
C LYS A 42 -12.46 6.89 18.13
N ASP A 43 -12.01 7.89 18.88
CA ASP A 43 -12.40 9.29 18.65
C ASP A 43 -11.59 9.94 17.52
N THR A 44 -10.30 9.65 17.41
CA THR A 44 -9.44 10.06 16.29
C THR A 44 -9.88 9.38 15.00
N ALA A 45 -10.22 8.09 15.04
CA ALA A 45 -10.81 7.39 13.91
C ALA A 45 -12.14 8.04 13.48
N ARG A 46 -13.03 8.32 14.44
CA ARG A 46 -14.31 8.97 14.17
C ARG A 46 -14.15 10.35 13.54
N LEU A 47 -13.25 11.18 14.06
CA LEU A 47 -13.00 12.53 13.55
C LEU A 47 -12.41 12.48 12.13
N PHE A 48 -11.50 11.53 11.88
CA PHE A 48 -10.92 11.33 10.56
C PHE A 48 -11.97 10.90 9.53
N VAL A 49 -12.79 9.90 9.87
CA VAL A 49 -13.89 9.42 9.03
C VAL A 49 -14.91 10.53 8.76
N ALA A 50 -15.28 11.30 9.79
CA ALA A 50 -16.21 12.42 9.64
C ALA A 50 -15.70 13.46 8.63
N ARG A 51 -14.43 13.89 8.73
CA ARG A 51 -13.82 14.85 7.81
C ARG A 51 -13.80 14.35 6.36
N GLN A 52 -13.47 13.08 6.16
CA GLN A 52 -13.44 12.46 4.83
C GLN A 52 -14.84 12.39 4.22
N ILE A 53 -15.83 11.95 5.00
CA ILE A 53 -17.23 11.89 4.56
C ILE A 53 -17.77 13.29 4.27
N GLU A 54 -17.49 14.29 5.11
CA GLU A 54 -17.89 15.68 4.89
C GLU A 54 -17.28 16.24 3.60
N THR A 55 -16.01 15.94 3.32
CA THR A 55 -15.37 16.33 2.04
C THR A 55 -16.12 15.75 0.83
N LEU A 56 -16.61 14.51 0.92
CA LEU A 56 -17.40 13.88 -0.13
C LEU A 56 -18.82 14.47 -0.24
N VAL A 57 -19.40 14.92 0.87
CA VAL A 57 -20.68 15.65 0.87
C VAL A 57 -20.52 17.01 0.20
N ASP A 58 -19.49 17.77 0.57
CA ASP A 58 -19.19 19.08 -0.01
C ASP A 58 -18.87 18.98 -1.51
N ALA A 59 -18.29 17.86 -1.93
CA ALA A 59 -18.07 17.51 -3.32
C ALA A 59 -19.34 17.12 -4.10
N GLY A 60 -20.48 16.92 -3.42
CA GLY A 60 -21.74 16.43 -4.00
C GLY A 60 -21.72 14.95 -4.36
N LEU A 61 -20.75 14.19 -3.86
CA LEU A 61 -20.62 12.74 -4.07
C LEU A 61 -21.46 11.95 -3.06
N LEU A 62 -21.67 12.50 -1.86
CA LEU A 62 -22.59 11.95 -0.89
C LEU A 62 -23.72 12.94 -0.62
N SER A 63 -24.92 12.42 -0.37
CA SER A 63 -26.04 13.20 0.14
C SER A 63 -26.31 12.82 1.59
N VAL A 64 -26.73 13.81 2.40
CA VAL A 64 -27.01 13.61 3.83
C VAL A 64 -28.50 13.69 4.05
N LYS A 65 -29.09 12.69 4.72
CA LYS A 65 -30.43 12.78 5.30
C LYS A 65 -30.35 12.65 6.82
N ARG A 66 -31.09 13.50 7.53
CA ARG A 66 -31.21 13.43 8.98
C ARG A 66 -32.48 12.69 9.35
N PHE A 67 -32.32 11.68 10.19
CA PHE A 67 -33.41 10.95 10.80
C PHE A 67 -33.34 11.21 12.32
N GLY A 68 -34.01 12.29 12.75
CA GLY A 68 -33.91 12.79 14.12
C GLY A 68 -32.47 13.19 14.48
N LYS A 69 -31.92 12.59 15.55
CA LYS A 69 -30.53 12.81 16.00
C LYS A 69 -29.47 12.07 15.16
N LYS A 70 -29.88 11.17 14.25
CA LYS A 70 -28.96 10.37 13.43
C LYS A 70 -28.78 10.98 12.04
N LYS A 71 -27.53 11.10 11.58
CA LYS A 71 -27.17 11.48 10.22
C LYS A 71 -26.84 10.23 9.41
N LYS A 72 -27.51 10.02 8.29
CA LYS A 72 -27.22 8.98 7.30
C LYS A 72 -26.72 9.60 6.01
N PHE A 73 -25.77 8.94 5.38
CA PHE A 73 -25.12 9.35 4.14
C PHE A 73 -25.49 8.35 3.04
N PHE A 74 -25.78 8.87 1.84
CA PHE A 74 -26.20 8.08 0.68
C PHE A 74 -25.32 8.43 -0.51
N LYS A 75 -24.97 7.43 -1.30
CA LYS A 75 -24.23 7.64 -2.55
C LYS A 75 -25.09 8.37 -3.56
N THR A 76 -24.55 9.41 -4.18
CA THR A 76 -25.22 10.09 -5.30
C THR A 76 -24.84 9.44 -6.62
N GLU A 77 -25.59 9.74 -7.68
CA GLU A 77 -25.24 9.29 -9.03
C GLU A 77 -23.83 9.78 -9.45
N ARG A 78 -23.44 10.97 -8.96
CA ARG A 78 -22.09 11.52 -9.17
C ARG A 78 -21.00 10.67 -8.52
N PHE A 79 -21.28 9.98 -7.41
CA PHE A 79 -20.34 9.03 -6.81
C PHE A 79 -20.01 7.91 -7.80
N ARG A 80 -21.03 7.34 -8.44
CA ARG A 80 -20.89 6.22 -9.40
C ARG A 80 -20.14 6.64 -10.67
N GLN A 81 -20.25 7.91 -11.06
CA GLN A 81 -19.62 8.46 -12.26
C GLN A 81 -18.25 9.11 -11.99
N SER A 82 -17.85 9.28 -10.72
CA SER A 82 -16.60 9.95 -10.36
C SER A 82 -15.41 8.99 -10.30
N ALA A 83 -14.28 9.39 -10.90
CA ALA A 83 -13.00 8.69 -10.74
C ALA A 83 -12.34 9.11 -9.42
N LEU A 84 -12.58 8.34 -8.34
CA LEU A 84 -11.95 8.55 -7.03
C LEU A 84 -10.54 7.96 -7.02
N LYS A 85 -9.53 8.76 -6.64
CA LYS A 85 -8.19 8.23 -6.36
C LYS A 85 -8.12 7.83 -4.89
N VAL A 86 -8.00 6.52 -4.68
CA VAL A 86 -7.73 5.95 -3.37
C VAL A 86 -6.31 6.33 -2.95
N VAL A 87 -6.18 6.97 -1.79
CA VAL A 87 -4.90 7.29 -1.16
C VAL A 87 -4.80 6.44 0.09
N THR A 88 -4.09 5.32 -0.03
CA THR A 88 -3.68 4.54 1.13
C THR A 88 -2.70 5.39 1.92
N LYS A 89 -3.01 5.72 3.18
CA LYS A 89 -1.95 6.13 4.11
C LYS A 89 -0.99 4.94 4.21
N ARG A 90 0.22 5.09 3.66
CA ARG A 90 1.29 4.11 3.81
C ARG A 90 1.56 3.94 5.29
N LYS A 91 0.99 2.89 5.87
CA LYS A 91 1.31 2.43 7.21
C LYS A 91 2.69 1.80 7.12
N ARG A 92 3.61 2.27 7.96
CA ARG A 92 4.88 1.64 8.22
C ARG A 92 4.58 0.22 8.73
N THR A 93 4.84 -0.77 7.88
CA THR A 93 4.99 -2.22 8.18
C THR A 93 4.02 -2.83 9.19
N GLN A 94 3.09 -3.66 8.71
CA GLN A 94 3.10 -5.12 8.94
C GLN A 94 1.92 -5.80 8.21
N LYS A 95 2.24 -6.95 7.63
CA LYS A 95 1.40 -7.88 6.87
C LYS A 95 0.30 -8.49 7.76
N GLU A 96 -0.91 -8.60 7.21
CA GLU A 96 -1.73 -9.83 7.02
C GLU A 96 -3.23 -9.54 7.09
N GLY A 97 -4.00 -10.11 6.13
CA GLY A 97 -5.43 -10.39 6.34
C GLY A 97 -6.46 -10.06 5.25
N THR A 98 -6.39 -10.69 4.06
CA THR A 98 -7.55 -11.15 3.22
C THR A 98 -8.52 -10.10 2.59
N PRO A 99 -9.48 -10.44 1.68
CA PRO A 99 -9.69 -11.61 0.79
C PRO A 99 -9.90 -11.25 -0.72
N SER A 100 -9.59 -12.22 -1.59
CA SER A 100 -10.18 -12.53 -2.92
C SER A 100 -10.68 -11.38 -3.82
N VAL A 101 -9.76 -10.75 -4.56
CA VAL A 101 -10.05 -10.19 -5.88
C VAL A 101 -8.99 -10.73 -6.84
N SER A 102 -9.42 -11.52 -7.83
CA SER A 102 -8.59 -12.00 -8.95
C SER A 102 -7.23 -12.58 -8.52
N LYS A 103 -7.18 -13.90 -8.28
CA LYS A 103 -5.95 -14.61 -7.86
C LYS A 103 -4.72 -14.26 -8.72
N ASN A 104 -4.90 -13.96 -10.01
CA ASN A 104 -3.80 -13.59 -10.90
C ASN A 104 -3.35 -12.13 -10.75
N MET A 105 -4.28 -11.18 -10.56
CA MET A 105 -3.91 -9.78 -10.28
C MET A 105 -3.32 -9.62 -8.87
N SER A 106 -3.79 -10.42 -7.89
CA SER A 106 -3.19 -10.49 -6.54
C SER A 106 -1.77 -11.03 -6.61
N LEU A 107 -1.56 -12.16 -7.30
CA LEU A 107 -0.24 -12.77 -7.43
C LEU A 107 0.75 -11.87 -8.17
N LEU A 108 0.37 -11.27 -9.30
CA LEU A 108 1.25 -10.36 -10.04
C LEU A 108 1.63 -9.15 -9.19
N HIS A 109 0.65 -8.55 -8.48
CA HIS A 109 0.91 -7.41 -7.60
C HIS A 109 1.77 -7.78 -6.39
N GLU A 110 1.53 -8.93 -5.77
CA GLU A 110 2.39 -9.49 -4.72
C GLU A 110 3.80 -9.70 -5.24
N LEU A 111 3.94 -10.28 -6.43
CA LEU A 111 5.24 -10.57 -6.99
C LEU A 111 6.03 -9.30 -7.35
N LEU A 112 5.35 -8.27 -7.86
CA LEU A 112 5.93 -6.95 -8.09
C LEU A 112 6.35 -6.29 -6.77
N SER A 113 5.52 -6.37 -5.73
CA SER A 113 5.88 -5.84 -4.41
C SER A 113 7.13 -6.52 -3.86
N GLU A 114 7.22 -7.83 -3.97
CA GLU A 114 8.40 -8.58 -3.52
C GLU A 114 9.65 -8.22 -4.35
N LYS A 115 9.52 -8.06 -5.66
CA LYS A 115 10.61 -7.54 -6.51
C LYS A 115 11.10 -6.18 -6.03
N THR A 116 10.20 -5.24 -5.76
CA THR A 116 10.59 -3.89 -5.28
C THR A 116 11.29 -3.92 -3.92
N ASN A 117 10.91 -4.86 -3.04
CA ASN A 117 11.59 -5.03 -1.76
C ASN A 117 13.01 -5.59 -1.94
N ILE A 118 13.19 -6.54 -2.86
CA ILE A 118 14.52 -7.10 -3.18
C ILE A 118 15.42 -6.00 -3.77
N GLU A 119 14.90 -5.15 -4.65
CA GLU A 119 15.64 -4.01 -5.22
C GLU A 119 16.08 -3.02 -4.14
N ALA A 120 15.18 -2.70 -3.20
CA ALA A 120 15.49 -1.81 -2.09
C ALA A 120 16.55 -2.41 -1.16
N GLU A 121 16.44 -3.69 -0.81
CA GLU A 121 17.44 -4.37 0.02
C GLU A 121 18.80 -4.44 -0.68
N LEU A 122 18.82 -4.77 -1.98
CA LEU A 122 20.05 -4.79 -2.77
C LEU A 122 20.72 -3.42 -2.81
N ALA A 123 19.97 -2.33 -2.99
CA ALA A 123 20.50 -0.98 -2.98
C ALA A 123 21.17 -0.61 -1.64
N ILE A 124 20.56 -1.01 -0.53
CA ILE A 124 21.14 -0.82 0.81
C ILE A 124 22.42 -1.64 0.95
N THR A 125 22.40 -2.93 0.60
CA THR A 125 23.59 -3.80 0.72
C THR A 125 24.74 -3.33 -0.18
N LEU A 126 24.47 -2.80 -1.37
CA LEU A 126 25.52 -2.19 -2.21
C LEU A 126 26.11 -0.93 -1.56
N ALA A 127 25.30 -0.09 -0.94
CA ALA A 127 25.79 1.06 -0.19
C ALA A 127 26.66 0.63 1.02
N GLU A 128 26.29 -0.45 1.70
CA GLU A 128 27.12 -1.04 2.77
C GLU A 128 28.48 -1.53 2.23
N VAL A 129 28.49 -2.20 1.08
CA VAL A 129 29.74 -2.62 0.40
C VAL A 129 30.65 -1.43 0.12
N ASP A 130 30.10 -0.32 -0.36
CA ASP A 130 30.87 0.88 -0.66
C ASP A 130 31.40 1.57 0.60
N GLU A 131 30.63 1.59 1.69
CA GLU A 131 31.08 2.09 2.99
C GLU A 131 32.21 1.22 3.58
N TYR A 132 32.09 -0.12 3.49
CA TYR A 132 33.17 -1.02 3.89
C TYR A 132 34.46 -0.74 3.10
N LYS A 133 34.38 -0.59 1.78
CA LYS A 133 35.56 -0.24 0.95
C LYS A 133 36.18 1.08 1.40
N ALA A 134 35.35 2.09 1.68
CA ALA A 134 35.82 3.38 2.14
C ALA A 134 36.56 3.28 3.48
N LEU A 135 36.04 2.53 4.44
CA LEU A 135 36.68 2.31 5.74
C LEU A 135 37.96 1.48 5.64
N MET A 136 37.95 0.40 4.85
CA MET A 136 39.13 -0.45 4.62
C MET A 136 40.25 0.33 3.92
N ALA A 137 39.92 1.27 3.03
CA ALA A 137 40.92 2.13 2.37
C ALA A 137 41.67 3.06 3.34
N ARG A 138 41.14 3.30 4.56
CA ARG A 138 41.75 4.24 5.53
C ARG A 138 42.91 3.63 6.31
N SER A 139 42.93 2.31 6.54
CA SER A 139 44.03 1.65 7.26
C SER A 139 44.03 0.14 7.04
N ASN A 140 45.21 -0.46 7.08
CA ASN A 140 45.38 -1.90 6.95
C ASN A 140 44.80 -2.68 8.14
N ASP A 141 44.70 -2.06 9.32
CA ASP A 141 44.09 -2.67 10.50
C ASP A 141 42.57 -2.76 10.35
N LEU A 142 41.92 -1.71 9.83
CA LEU A 142 40.50 -1.76 9.46
C LEU A 142 40.23 -2.75 8.34
N THR A 143 41.14 -2.88 7.36
CA THR A 143 41.05 -3.93 6.33
C THR A 143 40.97 -5.31 6.96
N LYS A 144 41.88 -5.65 7.88
CA LYS A 144 41.87 -6.98 8.53
C LYS A 144 40.62 -7.20 9.38
N LEU A 145 40.16 -6.16 10.09
CA LEU A 145 39.00 -6.24 10.96
C LEU A 145 37.68 -6.42 10.18
N LEU A 146 37.54 -5.73 9.05
CA LEU A 146 36.28 -5.67 8.30
C LEU A 146 36.22 -6.65 7.13
N ASN A 147 37.31 -7.35 6.81
CA ASN A 147 37.38 -8.21 5.61
C ASN A 147 36.29 -9.30 5.57
N GLU A 148 36.00 -9.91 6.71
CA GLU A 148 34.95 -10.93 6.82
C GLU A 148 33.56 -10.32 6.57
N SER A 149 33.21 -9.25 7.28
CA SER A 149 31.93 -8.55 7.08
C SER A 149 31.77 -7.98 5.68
N TYR A 150 32.85 -7.47 5.07
CA TYR A 150 32.87 -7.05 3.67
C TYR A 150 32.55 -8.23 2.74
N SER A 151 33.23 -9.37 2.92
CA SER A 151 33.00 -10.58 2.13
C SER A 151 31.55 -11.06 2.27
N GLU A 152 31.01 -11.14 3.48
CA GLU A 152 29.61 -11.53 3.73
C GLU A 152 28.63 -10.58 3.05
N THR A 153 28.86 -9.26 3.14
CA THR A 153 28.00 -8.25 2.54
C THR A 153 28.03 -8.33 1.01
N THR A 154 29.20 -8.57 0.41
CA THR A 154 29.31 -8.79 -1.04
C THR A 154 28.61 -10.06 -1.51
N GLN A 155 28.71 -11.15 -0.73
CA GLN A 155 28.00 -12.39 -1.01
C GLN A 155 26.48 -12.20 -0.89
N LYS A 156 26.02 -11.44 0.11
CA LYS A 156 24.61 -11.05 0.27
C LYS A 156 24.12 -10.27 -0.94
N ALA A 157 24.89 -9.28 -1.41
CA ALA A 157 24.54 -8.51 -2.62
C ALA A 157 24.40 -9.42 -3.85
N ALA A 158 25.34 -10.36 -4.05
CA ALA A 158 25.27 -11.32 -5.15
C ALA A 158 24.03 -12.22 -5.05
N ALA A 159 23.68 -12.69 -3.85
CA ALA A 159 22.48 -13.50 -3.63
C ALA A 159 21.19 -12.72 -3.90
N LEU A 160 21.10 -11.46 -3.47
CA LEU A 160 19.97 -10.58 -3.74
C LEU A 160 19.83 -10.27 -5.25
N MET A 161 20.95 -10.06 -5.95
CA MET A 161 20.96 -9.86 -7.40
C MET A 161 20.48 -11.12 -8.15
N ALA A 162 20.96 -12.30 -7.75
CA ALA A 162 20.51 -13.57 -8.32
C ALA A 162 18.99 -13.75 -8.11
N LYS A 163 18.50 -13.44 -6.91
CA LYS A 163 17.07 -13.45 -6.61
C LYS A 163 16.31 -12.46 -7.51
N LEU A 164 16.77 -11.21 -7.62
CA LEU A 164 16.14 -10.19 -8.45
C LEU A 164 16.02 -10.63 -9.92
N ASN A 165 17.06 -11.29 -10.46
CA ASN A 165 17.05 -11.80 -11.83
C ASN A 165 15.98 -12.87 -12.04
N VAL A 166 15.86 -13.84 -11.12
CA VAL A 166 14.82 -14.87 -11.18
C VAL A 166 13.43 -14.23 -11.16
N TRP A 167 13.20 -13.30 -10.25
CA TRP A 167 11.92 -12.61 -10.10
C TRP A 167 11.54 -11.77 -11.30
N THR A 168 12.52 -11.06 -11.89
CA THR A 168 12.33 -10.27 -13.11
C THR A 168 11.97 -11.16 -14.30
N HIS A 169 12.63 -12.32 -14.42
CA HIS A 169 12.31 -13.30 -15.46
C HIS A 169 10.94 -13.95 -15.25
N THR A 170 10.58 -14.32 -14.02
CA THR A 170 9.25 -14.88 -13.71
C THR A 170 8.14 -13.88 -14.04
N LEU A 171 8.30 -12.61 -13.65
CA LEU A 171 7.31 -11.57 -13.95
C LEU A 171 7.15 -11.31 -15.45
N SER A 172 8.24 -11.36 -16.23
CA SER A 172 8.15 -11.17 -17.68
C SER A 172 7.44 -12.33 -18.38
N LEU A 173 7.62 -13.57 -17.89
CA LEU A 173 6.87 -14.73 -18.38
C LEU A 173 5.38 -14.60 -18.12
N ILE A 174 4.99 -14.22 -16.90
CA ILE A 174 3.58 -14.02 -16.50
C ILE A 174 2.93 -12.95 -17.38
N GLN A 175 3.60 -11.81 -17.58
CA GLN A 175 3.09 -10.73 -18.44
C GLN A 175 2.92 -11.15 -19.90
N ARG A 176 3.78 -12.05 -20.41
CA ARG A 176 3.68 -12.55 -21.78
C ARG A 176 2.53 -13.54 -21.96
N GLU A 177 2.23 -14.36 -20.96
CA GLU A 177 1.06 -15.26 -20.99
C GLU A 177 -0.26 -14.49 -20.98
N GLU A 178 -0.33 -13.35 -20.28
CA GLU A 178 -1.52 -12.48 -20.27
C GLU A 178 -1.73 -11.70 -21.58
N SER A 179 -0.69 -11.59 -22.42
CA SER A 179 -0.70 -10.80 -23.67
C SER A 179 -1.00 -11.63 -24.93
N SER A 180 -1.20 -12.94 -24.83
CA SER A 180 -1.62 -13.79 -25.95
C SER A 180 -3.14 -13.84 -26.03
N PRO A 181 -3.79 -13.17 -27.00
CA PRO A 181 -5.20 -13.39 -27.27
C PRO A 181 -5.35 -14.70 -28.06
N CYS A 182 -6.31 -15.53 -27.66
CA CYS A 182 -6.85 -16.57 -28.56
C CYS A 182 -7.52 -15.92 -29.78
#